data_AF-A0A1Z8TVR1-F1
#
_entry.id   AF-A0A1Z8TVR1-F1
#
_cell.length_a   1.000
_cell.length_b   1.000
_cell.length_c   1.000
_cell.angle_alpha   90.00
_cell.angle_beta   90.00
_cell.angle_gamma   90.00
#
_symmetry.space_group_name_H-M   'P 1'
#
loop_
_entity.id
_entity.type
_entity.pdbx_description
1 polymer ?
#
loop_
_entity_poly.entity_id
_entity_poly.type
_entity_poly.pdbx_seq_one_letter_code
_entity_poly.pdbx_strand_id
1 'polypeptide(L)'
;MSDKSTASSPVEALKGGFRRACVRRLVGDEDGAISVLRDEIPKLVVGWAKSTNLEAGEKKAKLKEMFDDESARADELATAFDLFAGRFERRVADLVTREIRNACARIERVAGSFEEILKKMADFPKESENIVLPESSQVPELVKSEISEIFEDNETKVEEEIGIILPIEEAKGEEVGEKVIEVVEEEEVDVGGDQAELDEPLGLGLKFDEIEEMIDEVLSMEN
;
A
#
# COMPACT_ATOMS: atom_id res chain seq x y z
N MET A 1 3.15 -26.36 -12.55
CA MET A 1 2.34 -27.08 -11.55
C MET A 1 0.97 -26.44 -11.60
N SER A 2 -0.08 -27.21 -11.88
CA SER A 2 -1.44 -26.68 -12.02
C SER A 2 -1.94 -26.15 -10.68
N ASP A 3 -2.23 -24.86 -10.62
CA ASP A 3 -3.07 -24.30 -9.57
C ASP A 3 -4.42 -25.01 -9.67
N LYS A 4 -4.65 -25.92 -8.72
CA LYS A 4 -5.97 -26.47 -8.47
C LYS A 4 -6.78 -25.30 -7.92
N SER A 5 -7.43 -24.56 -8.82
CA SER A 5 -8.48 -23.62 -8.47
C SER A 5 -9.39 -24.34 -7.49
N THR A 6 -9.43 -23.86 -6.25
CA THR A 6 -10.59 -24.10 -5.39
C THR A 6 -11.79 -23.77 -6.26
N ALA A 7 -12.60 -24.78 -6.60
CA ALA A 7 -13.75 -24.58 -7.46
C ALA A 7 -14.67 -23.63 -6.71
N SER A 8 -14.57 -22.34 -7.02
CA SER A 8 -15.40 -21.32 -6.40
C SER A 8 -16.85 -21.66 -6.74
N SER A 9 -17.73 -21.55 -5.73
CA SER A 9 -19.16 -21.71 -5.99
C SER A 9 -19.58 -20.72 -7.09
N PRO A 10 -20.62 -21.00 -7.89
CA PRO A 10 -21.08 -20.07 -8.92
C PRO A 10 -21.36 -18.66 -8.38
N VAL A 11 -21.82 -18.55 -7.12
CA VAL A 11 -21.99 -17.28 -6.40
C VAL A 11 -20.65 -16.58 -6.15
N GLU A 12 -19.66 -17.27 -5.60
CA GLU A 12 -18.35 -16.67 -5.31
C GLU A 12 -17.58 -16.32 -6.59
N ALA A 13 -17.75 -17.10 -7.66
CA ALA A 13 -17.21 -16.78 -8.97
C ALA A 13 -17.81 -15.48 -9.52
N LEU A 14 -19.14 -15.31 -9.39
CA LEU A 14 -19.84 -14.10 -9.81
C LEU A 14 -19.41 -12.88 -8.99
N LYS A 15 -19.46 -12.97 -7.66
CA LYS A 15 -19.00 -11.90 -6.78
C LYS A 15 -17.54 -11.54 -7.06
N GLY A 16 -16.66 -12.54 -7.16
CA GLY A 16 -15.26 -12.32 -7.50
C GLY A 16 -15.04 -11.68 -8.87
N GLY A 17 -15.88 -12.01 -9.86
CA GLY A 17 -15.88 -11.35 -11.17
C GLY A 17 -16.26 -9.88 -11.07
N PHE A 18 -17.35 -9.58 -10.36
CA PHE A 18 -17.82 -8.22 -10.18
C PHE A 18 -16.84 -7.38 -9.36
N ARG A 19 -16.27 -7.93 -8.28
CA ARG A 19 -15.17 -7.32 -7.51
C ARG A 19 -14.02 -6.88 -8.40
N ARG A 20 -13.59 -7.73 -9.36
CA ARG A 20 -12.51 -7.36 -10.29
C ARG A 20 -12.87 -6.16 -11.16
N ALA A 21 -14.11 -6.09 -11.65
CA ALA A 21 -14.60 -4.94 -12.38
C ALA A 21 -14.58 -3.66 -11.50
N CYS A 22 -15.08 -3.74 -10.27
CA CYS A 22 -15.05 -2.62 -9.32
C CYS A 22 -13.62 -2.14 -9.07
N VAL A 23 -12.70 -3.05 -8.74
CA VAL A 23 -11.30 -2.71 -8.48
C VAL A 23 -10.62 -2.08 -9.70
N ARG A 24 -10.85 -2.61 -10.91
CA ARG A 24 -10.30 -2.00 -12.14
C ARG A 24 -10.75 -0.56 -12.31
N ARG A 25 -12.05 -0.29 -12.09
CA ARG A 25 -12.57 1.07 -12.14
C ARG A 25 -11.94 1.96 -11.07
N LEU A 26 -11.82 1.47 -9.83
CA LEU A 26 -11.20 2.22 -8.72
C LEU A 26 -9.73 2.61 -9.00
N VAL A 27 -8.98 1.77 -9.71
CA VAL A 27 -7.59 2.09 -10.09
C VAL A 27 -7.47 2.88 -11.41
N GLY A 28 -8.60 3.31 -11.98
CA GLY A 28 -8.64 4.10 -13.23
C GLY A 28 -8.55 3.28 -14.53
N ASP A 29 -8.64 1.95 -14.47
CA ASP A 29 -8.70 1.06 -15.63
C ASP A 29 -10.16 0.88 -16.11
N GLU A 30 -10.70 1.92 -16.73
CA GLU A 30 -12.10 1.93 -17.22
C GLU A 30 -12.33 0.90 -18.33
N ASP A 31 -11.44 0.82 -19.32
CA ASP A 31 -11.54 -0.14 -20.42
C ASP A 31 -11.49 -1.59 -19.93
N GLY A 32 -10.62 -1.89 -18.98
CA GLY A 32 -10.51 -3.20 -18.36
C GLY A 32 -11.73 -3.55 -17.50
N ALA A 33 -12.34 -2.57 -16.82
CA ALA A 33 -13.59 -2.78 -16.09
C ALA A 33 -14.74 -3.08 -17.06
N ILE A 34 -14.87 -2.29 -18.14
CA ILE A 34 -15.87 -2.49 -19.18
C ILE A 34 -15.73 -3.88 -19.83
N SER A 35 -14.51 -4.33 -20.12
CA SER A 35 -14.29 -5.68 -20.68
C SER A 35 -14.76 -6.78 -19.73
N VAL A 36 -14.55 -6.65 -18.41
CA VAL A 36 -15.06 -7.63 -17.44
C VAL A 36 -16.59 -7.62 -17.41
N LEU A 37 -17.20 -6.44 -17.32
CA LEU A 37 -18.65 -6.27 -17.29
C LEU A 37 -19.32 -6.82 -18.55
N ARG A 38 -18.72 -6.62 -19.73
CA ARG A 38 -19.25 -7.06 -21.02
C ARG A 38 -18.99 -8.54 -21.29
N ASP A 39 -17.77 -9.03 -21.04
CA ASP A 39 -17.32 -10.32 -21.58
C ASP A 39 -17.35 -11.45 -20.53
N GLU A 40 -17.22 -11.13 -19.24
CA GLU A 40 -17.11 -12.11 -18.15
C GLU A 40 -18.41 -12.22 -17.32
N ILE A 41 -18.94 -11.08 -16.87
CA ILE A 41 -20.13 -11.05 -15.97
C ILE A 41 -21.32 -11.81 -16.56
N PRO A 42 -21.70 -11.66 -17.84
CA PRO A 42 -22.84 -12.38 -18.39
C PRO A 42 -22.70 -13.91 -18.27
N LYS A 43 -21.50 -14.44 -18.49
CA LYS A 43 -21.21 -15.88 -18.37
C LYS A 43 -21.34 -16.35 -16.92
N LEU A 44 -20.87 -15.53 -15.98
CA LEU A 44 -20.96 -15.81 -14.54
C LEU A 44 -22.40 -15.75 -14.04
N VAL A 45 -23.18 -14.76 -14.50
CA VAL A 45 -24.61 -14.63 -14.20
C VAL A 45 -25.38 -15.85 -14.70
N VAL A 46 -25.12 -16.30 -15.93
CA VAL A 46 -25.73 -17.53 -16.46
C VAL A 46 -25.33 -18.77 -15.64
N GLY A 47 -24.06 -18.87 -15.25
CA GLY A 47 -23.56 -19.95 -14.40
C GLY A 47 -24.24 -20.00 -13.03
N TRP A 48 -24.39 -18.83 -12.40
CA TRP A 48 -25.12 -18.68 -11.15
C TRP A 48 -26.61 -18.97 -11.31
N ALA A 49 -27.27 -18.41 -12.33
CA ALA A 49 -28.71 -18.57 -12.56
C ALA A 49 -29.11 -20.03 -12.80
N LYS A 50 -28.23 -20.84 -13.42
CA LYS A 50 -28.41 -22.29 -13.59
C LYS A 50 -28.23 -23.09 -12.29
N SER A 51 -27.53 -22.52 -11.31
CA SER A 51 -27.32 -23.14 -10.00
C SER A 51 -28.44 -22.86 -8.99
N THR A 52 -29.40 -21.98 -9.33
CA THR A 52 -30.54 -21.64 -8.46
C THR A 52 -31.88 -21.97 -9.12
N ASN A 53 -32.83 -22.39 -8.28
CA ASN A 53 -34.21 -22.66 -8.68
C ASN A 53 -35.14 -21.45 -8.46
N LEU A 54 -34.57 -20.26 -8.26
CA LEU A 54 -35.31 -19.01 -8.07
C LEU A 54 -36.06 -18.63 -9.35
N GLU A 55 -37.19 -17.96 -9.19
CA GLU A 55 -37.92 -17.37 -10.31
C GLU A 55 -37.14 -16.19 -10.92
N ALA A 56 -37.44 -15.79 -12.15
CA ALA A 56 -36.74 -14.70 -12.84
C ALA A 56 -36.75 -13.37 -12.03
N GLY A 57 -37.88 -13.03 -11.40
CA GLY A 57 -37.98 -11.83 -10.55
C GLY A 57 -37.07 -11.89 -9.33
N GLU A 58 -37.04 -13.04 -8.64
CA GLU A 58 -36.15 -13.27 -7.50
C GLU A 58 -34.68 -13.26 -7.90
N LYS A 59 -34.36 -13.82 -9.09
CA LYS A 59 -33.00 -13.79 -9.65
C LYS A 59 -32.53 -12.37 -9.91
N LYS A 60 -33.35 -11.54 -10.54
CA LYS A 60 -33.04 -10.13 -10.80
C LYS A 60 -32.84 -9.36 -9.50
N ALA A 61 -33.74 -9.53 -8.53
CA ALA A 61 -33.62 -8.90 -7.21
C ALA A 61 -32.32 -9.31 -6.50
N LYS A 62 -31.98 -10.60 -6.54
CA LYS A 62 -30.77 -11.09 -5.86
C LYS A 62 -29.48 -10.65 -6.55
N LEU A 63 -29.46 -10.56 -7.88
CA LEU A 63 -28.32 -10.00 -8.62
C LEU A 63 -28.11 -8.53 -8.29
N LYS A 64 -29.20 -7.75 -8.26
CA LYS A 64 -29.15 -6.35 -7.88
C LYS A 64 -28.59 -6.17 -6.48
N GLU A 65 -29.15 -6.87 -5.49
CA GLU A 65 -28.64 -6.87 -4.11
C GLU A 65 -27.14 -7.21 -4.06
N MET A 66 -26.71 -8.29 -4.73
CA MET A 66 -25.31 -8.71 -4.72
C MET A 66 -24.36 -7.69 -5.35
N PHE A 67 -24.77 -7.01 -6.43
CA PHE A 67 -23.93 -6.01 -7.09
C PHE A 67 -23.92 -4.69 -6.32
N ASP A 68 -25.06 -4.27 -5.76
CA ASP A 68 -25.16 -3.09 -4.91
C ASP A 68 -24.26 -3.28 -3.66
N ASP A 69 -24.36 -4.43 -2.96
CA ASP A 69 -23.52 -4.75 -1.80
C ASP A 69 -22.02 -4.74 -2.13
N GLU A 70 -21.63 -5.35 -3.25
CA GLU A 70 -20.22 -5.48 -3.62
C GLU A 70 -19.65 -4.15 -4.13
N SER A 71 -20.47 -3.31 -4.76
CA SER A 71 -20.07 -1.96 -5.16
C SER A 71 -19.86 -1.05 -3.94
N ALA A 72 -20.81 -1.06 -2.98
CA ALA A 72 -20.67 -0.33 -1.72
C ALA A 72 -19.42 -0.77 -0.94
N ARG A 73 -19.18 -2.09 -0.88
CA ARG A 73 -17.98 -2.63 -0.26
C ARG A 73 -16.69 -2.14 -0.93
N ALA A 74 -16.67 -2.06 -2.26
CA ALA A 74 -15.50 -1.58 -2.99
C ALA A 74 -15.22 -0.10 -2.69
N ASP A 75 -16.26 0.73 -2.61
CA ASP A 75 -16.15 2.16 -2.29
C ASP A 75 -15.68 2.39 -0.84
N GLU A 76 -16.17 1.62 0.12
CA GLU A 76 -15.69 1.65 1.51
C GLU A 76 -14.22 1.26 1.60
N LEU A 77 -13.80 0.21 0.87
CA LEU A 77 -12.40 -0.21 0.83
C LEU A 77 -11.51 0.85 0.17
N ALA A 78 -11.97 1.50 -0.90
CA ALA A 78 -11.24 2.60 -1.53
C ALA A 78 -11.00 3.73 -0.53
N THR A 79 -12.04 4.15 0.20
CA THR A 79 -11.94 5.16 1.25
C THR A 79 -10.93 4.76 2.33
N ALA A 80 -10.94 3.48 2.75
CA ALA A 80 -9.98 2.98 3.72
C ALA A 80 -8.54 2.98 3.18
N PHE A 81 -8.34 2.59 1.91
CA PHE A 81 -7.03 2.59 1.26
C PHE A 81 -6.46 4.01 1.14
N ASP A 82 -7.28 5.01 0.81
CA ASP A 82 -6.82 6.41 0.76
C ASP A 82 -6.36 6.89 2.13
N LEU A 83 -7.09 6.54 3.20
CA LEU A 83 -6.69 6.87 4.55
C LEU A 83 -5.39 6.17 4.98
N PHE A 84 -5.20 4.90 4.56
CA PHE A 84 -3.95 4.19 4.79
C PHE A 84 -2.81 4.79 3.98
N ALA A 85 -3.03 5.16 2.72
CA ALA A 85 -2.05 5.80 1.86
C ALA A 85 -1.58 7.12 2.47
N GLY A 86 -2.49 8.00 2.90
CA GLY A 86 -2.11 9.27 3.54
C GLY A 86 -1.30 9.08 4.83
N ARG A 87 -1.63 8.09 5.67
CA ARG A 87 -0.84 7.76 6.87
C ARG A 87 0.53 7.14 6.53
N PHE A 88 0.55 6.27 5.53
CA PHE A 88 1.78 5.64 5.04
C PHE A 88 2.73 6.69 4.48
N GLU A 89 2.25 7.58 3.61
CA GLU A 89 3.00 8.68 3.02
C GLU A 89 3.62 9.56 4.09
N ARG A 90 2.86 9.96 5.12
CA ARG A 90 3.39 10.76 6.23
C ARG A 90 4.52 10.04 6.97
N ARG A 91 4.33 8.76 7.31
CA ARG A 91 5.36 7.98 8.02
C ARG A 91 6.61 7.75 7.18
N VAL A 92 6.44 7.47 5.89
CA VAL A 92 7.56 7.30 4.96
C VAL A 92 8.29 8.62 4.77
N ALA A 93 7.58 9.74 4.61
CA ALA A 93 8.20 11.06 4.49
C ALA A 93 9.03 11.41 5.73
N ASP A 94 8.52 11.14 6.93
CA ASP A 94 9.26 11.36 8.18
C ASP A 94 10.52 10.50 8.26
N LEU A 95 10.41 9.22 7.90
CA LEU A 95 11.53 8.28 7.90
C LEU A 95 12.61 8.68 6.88
N VAL A 96 12.19 8.95 5.64
CA VAL A 96 13.07 9.38 4.55
C VAL A 96 13.77 10.69 4.91
N THR A 97 13.04 11.67 5.46
CA THR A 97 13.63 12.94 5.88
C THR A 97 14.69 12.75 6.96
N ARG A 98 14.41 11.87 7.93
CA ARG A 98 15.37 11.54 9.01
C ARG A 98 16.62 10.87 8.45
N GLU A 99 16.46 9.88 7.59
CA GLU A 99 17.59 9.15 7.01
C GLU A 99 18.43 10.01 6.06
N ILE A 100 17.81 10.85 5.25
CA ILE A 100 18.53 11.82 4.40
C ILE A 100 19.32 12.80 5.27
N ARG A 101 18.72 13.33 6.33
CA ARG A 101 19.42 14.23 7.26
C ARG A 101 20.63 13.55 7.91
N ASN A 102 20.48 12.29 8.35
CA ASN A 102 21.56 11.51 8.92
C ASN A 102 22.68 11.27 7.90
N ALA A 103 22.34 10.93 6.65
CA ALA A 103 23.29 10.75 5.58
C ALA A 103 24.06 12.05 5.27
N CYS A 104 23.38 13.19 5.13
CA CYS A 104 24.02 14.49 4.93
C CYS A 104 24.98 14.82 6.08
N ALA A 105 24.56 14.65 7.34
CA ALA A 105 25.41 14.92 8.49
C ALA A 105 26.66 14.01 8.56
N ARG A 106 26.59 12.78 8.04
CA ARG A 106 27.76 11.89 7.91
C ARG A 106 28.70 12.37 6.82
N ILE A 107 28.16 12.80 5.67
CA ILE A 107 28.95 13.34 4.55
C ILE A 107 29.66 14.63 4.99
N GLU A 108 28.96 15.54 5.65
CA GLU A 108 29.52 16.80 6.18
C GLU A 108 30.68 16.54 7.15
N ARG A 109 30.55 15.54 8.04
CA ARG A 109 31.64 15.13 8.95
C ARG A 109 32.87 14.63 8.20
N VAL A 110 32.68 13.80 7.18
CA VAL A 110 33.79 13.31 6.34
C VAL A 110 34.44 14.45 5.57
N ALA A 111 33.65 15.34 4.98
CA ALA A 111 34.14 16.51 4.26
C ALA A 111 34.94 17.45 5.18
N GLY A 112 34.41 17.75 6.38
CA GLY A 112 35.11 18.56 7.38
C GLY A 112 36.42 17.92 7.82
N SER A 113 36.43 16.60 8.03
CA SER A 113 37.65 15.85 8.36
C SER A 113 38.70 15.94 7.24
N PHE A 114 38.27 15.88 5.98
CA PHE A 114 39.16 16.06 4.84
C PHE A 114 39.73 17.47 4.75
N GLU A 115 38.91 18.49 5.02
CA GLU A 115 39.37 19.89 5.04
C GLU A 115 40.37 20.16 6.16
N GLU A 116 40.17 19.59 7.35
CA GLU A 116 41.13 19.65 8.45
C GLU A 116 42.47 18.98 8.09
N ILE A 117 42.43 17.81 7.45
CA ILE A 117 43.62 17.11 6.97
C ILE A 117 44.38 17.96 5.94
N LEU A 118 43.66 18.58 4.99
CA LEU A 118 44.26 19.48 4.00
C LEU A 118 44.92 20.70 4.65
N LYS A 119 44.28 21.32 5.65
CA LYS A 119 44.86 22.44 6.41
C LYS A 119 46.13 22.02 7.15
N LYS A 120 46.11 20.87 7.85
CA LYS A 120 47.29 20.32 8.53
C LYS A 120 48.43 19.99 7.58
N MET A 121 48.14 19.53 6.35
CA MET A 121 49.15 19.32 5.31
C MET A 121 49.70 20.63 4.71
N ALA A 122 48.90 21.69 4.69
CA ALA A 122 49.33 23.00 4.20
C ALA A 122 50.28 23.73 5.16
N ASP A 123 50.16 23.47 6.48
CA ASP A 123 51.03 24.02 7.52
C ASP A 123 52.38 23.28 7.67
N PHE A 124 52.62 22.23 6.88
CA PHE A 124 53.95 21.62 6.82
C PHE A 124 54.95 22.59 6.15
N PRO A 125 56.11 22.88 6.78
CA PRO A 125 57.08 23.80 6.22
C PRO A 125 57.57 23.30 4.86
N LYS A 126 57.37 24.12 3.82
CA LYS A 126 58.04 23.93 2.52
C LYS A 126 59.45 24.53 2.59
N GLU A 127 60.36 23.85 3.27
CA GLU A 127 61.83 23.98 3.10
C GLU A 127 62.41 22.57 3.26
N SER A 128 63.19 21.98 2.35
CA SER A 128 64.05 22.55 1.31
C SER A 128 64.27 21.55 0.16
N GLU A 129 64.77 22.09 -0.94
CA GLU A 129 65.15 21.45 -2.19
C GLU A 129 66.13 20.25 -2.04
N ASN A 130 66.11 19.40 -3.07
CA ASN A 130 66.97 18.24 -3.37
C ASN A 130 66.62 16.90 -2.71
N ILE A 131 65.58 16.25 -3.26
CA ILE A 131 65.48 14.79 -3.22
C ILE A 131 66.22 14.26 -4.47
N VAL A 132 67.45 13.76 -4.24
CA VAL A 132 68.02 12.71 -5.09
C VAL A 132 67.15 11.47 -4.88
N LEU A 133 66.57 10.92 -5.95
CA LEU A 133 65.90 9.62 -5.91
C LEU A 133 66.89 8.54 -5.45
N PRO A 134 66.61 7.80 -4.36
CA PRO A 134 67.18 6.48 -4.20
C PRO A 134 66.26 5.49 -4.90
N GLU A 135 66.73 4.90 -6.00
CA GLU A 135 66.25 3.58 -6.41
C GLU A 135 66.53 2.62 -5.25
N SER A 136 65.49 2.11 -4.59
CA SER A 136 65.45 0.74 -4.09
C SER A 136 64.09 0.43 -3.48
N SER A 137 63.44 -0.58 -4.07
CA SER A 137 62.41 -1.44 -3.49
C SER A 137 62.34 -1.46 -1.97
N GLN A 138 61.17 -1.12 -1.42
CA GLN A 138 60.44 -1.94 -0.44
C GLN A 138 59.07 -1.30 -0.17
N VAL A 139 58.02 -2.12 -0.33
CA VAL A 139 56.63 -1.78 -0.08
C VAL A 139 56.34 -2.06 1.40
N PRO A 140 55.92 -1.10 2.23
CA PRO A 140 55.38 -1.42 3.54
C PRO A 140 53.88 -1.74 3.41
N GLU A 141 53.59 -3.02 3.53
CA GLU A 141 52.28 -3.64 3.66
C GLU A 141 51.69 -3.33 5.04
N LEU A 142 51.12 -2.14 5.25
CA LEU A 142 50.46 -1.82 6.53
C LEU A 142 49.39 -0.72 6.44
N VAL A 143 48.38 -0.91 5.59
CA VAL A 143 47.10 -0.19 5.71
C VAL A 143 45.95 -1.11 5.28
N LYS A 144 45.65 -2.11 6.11
CA LYS A 144 44.48 -2.99 5.90
C LYS A 144 43.67 -3.26 7.17
N SER A 145 44.07 -2.74 8.33
CA SER A 145 43.48 -3.14 9.62
C SER A 145 42.58 -2.11 10.31
N GLU A 146 42.31 -0.93 9.73
CA GLU A 146 41.50 0.10 10.40
C GLU A 146 40.16 0.43 9.72
N ILE A 147 39.78 -0.30 8.67
CA ILE A 147 38.45 -0.11 8.03
C ILE A 147 37.41 -1.12 8.56
N SER A 148 37.83 -2.13 9.34
CA SER A 148 36.93 -3.17 9.86
C SER A 148 36.13 -2.80 11.11
N GLU A 149 36.44 -1.69 11.79
CA GLU A 149 35.77 -1.34 13.06
C GLU A 149 34.58 -0.38 12.94
N ILE A 150 34.14 0.00 11.73
CA ILE A 150 33.05 0.98 11.55
C ILE A 150 31.65 0.32 11.42
N PHE A 151 31.55 -1.01 11.48
CA PHE A 151 30.30 -1.75 11.18
C PHE A 151 29.77 -2.67 12.29
N GLU A 152 30.15 -2.50 13.56
CA GLU A 152 29.66 -3.41 14.62
C GLU A 152 28.61 -2.86 15.60
N ASP A 153 28.29 -1.56 15.61
CA ASP A 153 27.30 -1.04 16.59
C ASP A 153 26.11 -0.35 15.92
N ASN A 154 25.17 -1.15 15.40
CA ASN A 154 23.77 -0.72 15.33
C ASN A 154 22.78 -1.89 15.34
N GLU A 155 22.91 -2.79 16.32
CA GLU A 155 21.75 -3.56 16.80
C GLU A 155 20.93 -2.66 17.73
N THR A 156 20.05 -1.83 17.16
CA THR A 156 18.93 -1.30 17.92
C THR A 156 17.90 -2.41 18.08
N LYS A 157 17.84 -2.96 19.29
CA LYS A 157 16.72 -3.75 19.80
C LYS A 157 15.41 -3.01 19.51
N VAL A 158 14.64 -3.54 18.56
CA VAL A 158 13.21 -3.25 18.47
C VAL A 158 12.57 -4.20 19.46
N GLU A 159 12.23 -3.69 20.65
CA GLU A 159 11.35 -4.41 21.55
C GLU A 159 10.01 -4.62 20.85
N GLU A 160 9.67 -5.89 20.64
CA GLU A 160 8.35 -6.34 20.22
C GLU A 160 7.32 -5.94 21.28
N GLU A 161 6.42 -5.04 20.93
CA GLU A 161 5.01 -5.14 21.34
C GLU A 161 4.12 -4.86 20.12
N ILE A 162 3.99 -5.87 19.26
CA ILE A 162 2.88 -5.95 18.31
C ILE A 162 1.83 -6.86 18.96
N GLY A 163 0.98 -6.27 19.80
CA GLY A 163 -0.27 -6.87 20.23
C GLY A 163 -1.35 -6.74 19.16
N ILE A 164 -1.17 -7.37 17.99
CA ILE A 164 -2.26 -7.54 17.02
C ILE A 164 -2.96 -8.85 17.36
N ILE A 165 -3.97 -8.77 18.22
CA ILE A 165 -4.99 -9.81 18.32
C ILE A 165 -6.04 -9.47 17.26
N LEU A 166 -5.98 -10.15 16.13
CA LEU A 166 -7.15 -10.33 15.26
C LEU A 166 -7.96 -11.49 15.83
N PRO A 167 -9.19 -11.29 16.35
CA PRO A 167 -10.08 -12.42 16.55
C PRO A 167 -10.66 -12.80 15.19
N ILE A 168 -10.05 -13.82 14.56
CA ILE A 168 -10.75 -14.68 13.62
C ILE A 168 -11.41 -15.78 14.46
N GLU A 169 -12.71 -15.69 14.67
CA GLU A 169 -13.54 -16.88 14.88
C GLU A 169 -14.89 -16.71 14.17
N GLU A 170 -15.07 -17.48 13.10
CA GLU A 170 -16.40 -17.87 12.65
C GLU A 170 -16.95 -18.95 13.60
N ALA A 171 -18.17 -18.70 14.06
CA ALA A 171 -19.29 -19.63 14.19
C ALA A 171 -19.79 -20.01 15.61
N LYS A 172 -21.09 -19.70 15.79
CA LYS A 172 -22.14 -20.30 16.63
C LYS A 172 -22.39 -19.73 18.03
N GLY A 173 -23.49 -18.97 18.12
CA GLY A 173 -24.62 -19.29 19.01
C GLY A 173 -24.58 -18.80 20.46
N GLU A 174 -25.65 -18.07 20.80
CA GLU A 174 -26.21 -17.83 22.15
C GLU A 174 -25.58 -16.77 23.10
N GLU A 175 -26.31 -15.64 23.15
CA GLU A 175 -26.80 -14.90 24.34
C GLU A 175 -25.87 -14.26 25.41
N VAL A 176 -26.11 -12.94 25.54
CA VAL A 176 -26.05 -12.05 26.73
C VAL A 176 -24.70 -11.42 27.12
N GLY A 177 -24.70 -10.08 27.21
CA GLY A 177 -23.77 -9.33 28.06
C GLY A 177 -23.43 -7.91 27.61
N GLU A 178 -24.37 -6.98 27.80
CA GLU A 178 -24.15 -5.53 27.70
C GLU A 178 -22.93 -5.09 28.55
N LYS A 179 -21.92 -4.48 27.92
CA LYS A 179 -20.84 -3.78 28.63
C LYS A 179 -20.43 -2.52 27.87
N VAL A 180 -20.85 -1.40 28.44
CA VAL A 180 -20.53 -0.02 28.09
C VAL A 180 -19.00 0.18 28.12
N ILE A 181 -18.45 0.80 27.08
CA ILE A 181 -17.07 1.30 27.08
C ILE A 181 -17.14 2.83 26.97
N GLU A 182 -16.61 3.50 27.98
CA GLU A 182 -16.49 4.96 28.11
C GLU A 182 -15.62 5.55 26.99
N VAL A 183 -16.12 6.62 26.39
CA VAL A 183 -15.39 7.49 25.47
C VAL A 183 -14.49 8.39 26.30
N VAL A 184 -13.17 8.25 26.17
CA VAL A 184 -12.22 9.24 26.67
C VAL A 184 -12.04 10.28 25.58
N GLU A 185 -12.52 11.50 25.85
CA GLU A 185 -12.24 12.71 25.09
C GLU A 185 -10.74 13.02 25.17
N GLU A 186 -10.07 13.13 24.01
CA GLU A 186 -8.74 13.72 23.92
C GLU A 186 -8.81 15.04 23.16
N GLU A 187 -8.13 16.02 23.74
CA GLU A 187 -8.15 17.45 23.50
C GLU A 187 -7.84 17.86 22.05
N GLU A 188 -8.56 18.89 21.57
CA GLU A 188 -8.26 19.62 20.35
C GLU A 188 -6.89 20.32 20.48
N VAL A 189 -5.90 19.83 19.73
CA VAL A 189 -4.67 20.60 19.47
C VAL A 189 -4.90 21.43 18.22
N ASP A 190 -5.21 22.71 18.44
CA ASP A 190 -5.22 23.77 17.43
C ASP A 190 -3.80 23.91 16.82
N VAL A 191 -3.61 23.38 15.63
CA VAL A 191 -2.44 23.66 14.79
C VAL A 191 -2.93 24.39 13.55
N GLY A 192 -3.05 25.71 13.70
CA GLY A 192 -3.15 26.63 12.57
C GLY A 192 -1.93 26.49 11.65
N GLY A 193 -2.19 26.03 10.43
CA GLY A 193 -1.19 25.94 9.36
C GLY A 193 -1.78 25.25 8.14
N ASP A 194 -2.27 26.05 7.19
CA ASP A 194 -2.61 25.75 5.80
C ASP A 194 -3.01 24.29 5.50
N GLN A 195 -4.31 23.99 5.67
CA GLN A 195 -4.94 22.91 4.91
C GLN A 195 -4.82 23.28 3.42
N ALA A 196 -3.81 22.75 2.74
CA ALA A 196 -3.87 22.65 1.30
C ALA A 196 -5.16 21.91 0.96
N GLU A 197 -6.04 22.57 0.20
CA GLU A 197 -7.24 21.96 -0.40
C GLU A 197 -6.81 20.64 -1.06
N LEU A 198 -7.09 19.53 -0.38
CA LEU A 198 -7.02 18.22 -1.01
C LEU A 198 -8.15 18.19 -2.02
N ASP A 199 -7.83 17.89 -3.28
CA ASP A 199 -8.83 17.74 -4.33
C ASP A 199 -9.94 16.81 -3.84
N GLU A 200 -11.19 17.23 -4.05
CA GLU A 200 -12.36 16.43 -3.68
C GLU A 200 -12.25 15.03 -4.31
N PRO A 201 -12.59 13.96 -3.58
CA PRO A 201 -12.57 12.62 -4.16
C PRO A 201 -13.52 12.61 -5.37
N LEU A 202 -12.99 12.25 -6.54
CA LEU A 202 -13.75 12.05 -7.78
C LEU A 202 -14.60 10.77 -7.66
N GLY A 203 -15.51 10.74 -6.69
CA GLY A 203 -16.50 9.71 -6.50
C GLY A 203 -17.65 9.89 -7.47
N LEU A 204 -17.41 9.65 -8.76
CA LEU A 204 -18.48 9.37 -9.71
C LEU A 204 -18.96 7.94 -9.44
N GLY A 205 -19.77 7.79 -8.39
CA GLY A 205 -20.48 6.57 -8.06
C GLY A 205 -21.18 6.00 -9.30
N LEU A 206 -21.18 4.68 -9.41
CA LEU A 206 -21.91 3.97 -10.47
C LEU A 206 -23.37 4.42 -10.43
N LYS A 207 -23.81 5.19 -11.44
CA LYS A 207 -25.24 5.42 -11.63
C LYS A 207 -25.81 4.12 -12.16
N PHE A 208 -26.61 3.46 -11.32
CA PHE A 208 -27.27 2.20 -11.61
C PHE A 208 -28.01 2.22 -12.97
N ASP A 209 -28.45 3.40 -13.39
CA ASP A 209 -29.10 3.70 -14.66
C ASP A 209 -28.31 3.21 -15.90
N GLU A 210 -26.97 3.35 -15.93
CA GLU A 210 -26.15 2.89 -17.08
C GLU A 210 -26.02 1.35 -17.11
N ILE A 211 -25.98 0.73 -15.93
CA ILE A 211 -25.91 -0.73 -15.81
C ILE A 211 -27.27 -1.37 -16.13
N GLU A 212 -28.38 -0.69 -15.78
CA GLU A 212 -29.74 -1.14 -16.07
C GLU A 212 -30.02 -1.16 -17.58
N GLU A 213 -29.60 -0.14 -18.31
CA GLU A 213 -29.76 -0.07 -19.78
C GLU A 213 -29.00 -1.20 -20.49
N MET A 214 -27.78 -1.50 -20.04
CA MET A 214 -26.97 -2.61 -20.58
C MET A 214 -27.56 -3.99 -20.27
N ILE A 215 -28.19 -4.16 -19.11
CA ILE A 215 -28.86 -5.41 -18.72
C ILE A 215 -30.14 -5.61 -19.54
N ASP A 216 -30.95 -4.57 -19.72
CA ASP A 216 -32.19 -4.65 -20.49
C ASP A 216 -31.93 -4.90 -21.98
N GLU A 217 -30.86 -4.35 -22.55
CA GLU A 217 -30.45 -4.63 -23.94
C GLU A 217 -30.09 -6.11 -24.13
N VAL A 218 -29.32 -6.69 -23.21
CA VAL A 218 -28.93 -8.12 -23.26
C VAL A 218 -30.13 -9.04 -23.09
N LEU A 219 -31.07 -8.71 -22.20
CA LEU A 219 -32.28 -9.50 -21.98
C LEU A 219 -33.29 -9.37 -23.13
N SER A 220 -33.28 -8.27 -23.88
CA SER A 220 -34.14 -8.07 -25.05
C SER A 220 -33.74 -8.90 -26.28
N MET A 221 -32.48 -9.37 -26.32
CA MET A 221 -31.96 -10.22 -27.41
C MET A 221 -32.27 -11.71 -27.23
N GLU A 222 -32.86 -12.12 -26.09
CA GLU A 222 -33.22 -13.52 -25.78
C GLU A 222 -34.69 -13.90 -26.08
N ASN A 223 -35.42 -13.08 -26.86
CA ASN A 223 -36.74 -13.42 -27.42
C ASN A 223 -36.69 -13.66 -28.94
#